data_AF-A0A943C2R8-F1
#
_entry.id   AF-A0A943C2R8-F1
#
_cell.length_a   1.000
_cell.length_b   1.000
_cell.length_c   1.000
_cell.angle_alpha   90.00
_cell.angle_beta   90.00
_cell.angle_gamma   90.00
#
_symmetry.space_group_name_H-M   'P 1'
#
loop_
_entity.id
_entity.type
_entity.pdbx_description
1 polymer ?
#
loop_
_entity_poly.entity_id
_entity_poly.type
_entity_poly.pdbx_seq_one_letter_code
_entity_poly.pdbx_strand_id
1 'polypeptide(L)'
;MKQRAKRLFFTGLMVCAMAASLVPAQAATIKEASVTWKEVSQDINDKDQYVYDSDKTDATMPSLVLPKSSTSVLGYIDRGIVQKNTGSLLAPNWEGWWHMKGGWKQDTYGLIQLDDGGWYQFSNGRLQVSENETAKNSSKGWLFLRDGKADLSYSGLVANENGIFWADNGVVTTTKTEVVKDTIGITPDAGWIYVRKGVFDASANIVANNKNGWWMIRDGVVDFNYTGLAKNDAGWWYLQDGKVNFNYNGAVQNENGIWYVQGGNVKFDYNGHAYGYYFSGGCAQ
;
A
#
# COMPACT_ATOMS: atom_id res chain seq x y z
N MET A 1 -75.16 21.58 11.94
CA MET A 1 -75.45 23.03 12.04
C MET A 1 -75.12 23.64 10.68
N LYS A 2 -76.05 23.78 9.73
CA LYS A 2 -76.99 24.92 9.51
C LYS A 2 -76.38 26.31 9.69
N GLN A 3 -76.16 27.00 8.58
CA GLN A 3 -76.66 28.35 8.24
C GLN A 3 -76.76 28.42 6.69
N ARG A 4 -77.96 28.36 6.05
CA ARG A 4 -78.97 29.41 5.74
C ARG A 4 -78.36 30.62 5.03
N ALA A 5 -78.91 31.23 3.98
CA ALA A 5 -80.10 31.12 3.12
C ALA A 5 -79.89 32.18 1.99
N LYS A 6 -80.50 32.16 0.79
CA LYS A 6 -81.87 32.56 0.45
C LYS A 6 -82.01 32.49 -1.08
N ARG A 7 -83.19 32.08 -1.58
CA ARG A 7 -83.63 32.25 -2.97
C ARG A 7 -84.06 33.72 -3.21
N LEU A 8 -83.87 34.22 -4.43
CA LEU A 8 -84.72 35.26 -5.03
C LEU A 8 -85.06 34.84 -6.46
N PHE A 9 -86.36 34.80 -6.78
CA PHE A 9 -86.91 34.73 -8.14
C PHE A 9 -86.98 36.16 -8.69
N PHE A 10 -86.68 36.38 -9.97
CA PHE A 10 -87.45 37.31 -10.82
C PHE A 10 -87.21 37.05 -12.32
N THR A 11 -88.30 37.27 -13.04
CA THR A 11 -88.62 37.04 -14.46
C THR A 11 -87.93 37.99 -15.44
N GLY A 12 -87.53 37.42 -16.60
CA GLY A 12 -87.55 37.96 -17.96
C GLY A 12 -87.15 39.40 -18.26
N LEU A 13 -86.11 39.58 -19.09
CA LEU A 13 -86.14 40.51 -20.21
C LEU A 13 -85.17 40.06 -21.30
N MET A 14 -85.69 39.93 -22.52
CA MET A 14 -84.99 39.54 -23.74
C MET A 14 -84.15 40.73 -24.23
N VAL A 15 -82.82 40.56 -24.32
CA VAL A 15 -81.96 41.46 -25.09
C VAL A 15 -81.24 40.60 -26.13
N CYS A 16 -81.54 40.90 -27.40
CA CYS A 16 -80.96 40.27 -28.56
C CYS A 16 -79.53 40.81 -28.74
N ALA A 17 -78.54 40.02 -28.36
CA ALA A 17 -77.15 40.26 -28.72
C ALA A 17 -76.71 39.13 -29.67
N MET A 18 -76.25 39.48 -30.86
CA MET A 18 -75.69 38.51 -31.81
C MET A 18 -74.44 37.87 -31.16
N ALA A 19 -74.56 36.61 -30.76
CA ALA A 19 -73.40 35.80 -30.42
C ALA A 19 -72.88 35.17 -31.71
N ALA A 20 -71.75 35.66 -32.22
CA ALA A 20 -70.97 34.90 -33.18
C ALA A 20 -70.62 33.55 -32.54
N SER A 21 -71.03 32.43 -33.16
CA SER A 21 -70.64 31.11 -32.69
C SER A 21 -69.15 30.94 -32.93
N LEU A 22 -68.35 31.06 -31.87
CA LEU A 22 -66.98 30.56 -31.88
C LEU A 22 -67.06 29.04 -31.89
N VAL A 23 -66.89 28.43 -33.07
CA VAL A 23 -66.52 27.02 -33.14
C VAL A 23 -65.13 26.93 -32.52
N PRO A 24 -64.92 26.21 -31.40
CA PRO A 24 -63.57 26.01 -30.90
C PRO A 24 -62.77 25.32 -32.01
N ALA A 25 -61.65 25.93 -32.40
CA ALA A 25 -60.72 25.30 -33.32
C ALA A 25 -60.32 23.95 -32.71
N GLN A 26 -60.50 22.86 -33.46
CA GLN A 26 -60.00 21.55 -33.09
C GLN A 26 -58.51 21.69 -32.79
N ALA A 27 -58.10 21.49 -31.54
CA ALA A 27 -56.69 21.50 -31.17
C ALA A 27 -55.98 20.47 -32.06
N ALA A 28 -55.06 20.92 -32.91
CA ALA A 28 -54.23 20.02 -33.69
C ALA A 28 -53.45 19.16 -32.70
N THR A 29 -53.59 17.84 -32.80
CA THR A 29 -52.82 16.91 -31.98
C THR A 29 -51.35 17.11 -32.32
N ILE A 30 -50.60 17.74 -31.40
CA ILE A 30 -49.16 17.86 -31.54
C ILE A 30 -48.61 16.45 -31.37
N LYS A 31 -48.06 15.86 -32.44
CA LYS A 31 -47.31 14.62 -32.33
C LYS A 31 -46.07 14.93 -31.51
N GLU A 32 -46.05 14.51 -30.24
CA GLU A 32 -44.85 14.65 -29.40
C GLU A 32 -43.67 13.96 -30.11
N ALA A 33 -42.56 14.68 -30.25
CA ALA A 33 -41.33 14.08 -30.76
C ALA A 33 -40.86 13.04 -29.75
N SER A 34 -40.89 11.76 -30.13
CA SER A 34 -40.36 10.68 -29.31
C SER A 34 -38.87 10.50 -29.60
N VAL A 35 -38.03 10.58 -28.56
CA VAL A 35 -36.62 10.19 -28.62
C VAL A 35 -36.52 8.72 -28.23
N THR A 36 -36.03 7.88 -29.14
CA THR A 36 -35.66 6.49 -28.82
C THR A 36 -34.17 6.40 -28.57
N TRP A 37 -33.80 6.12 -27.32
CA TRP A 37 -32.43 5.78 -26.96
C TRP A 37 -32.18 4.30 -27.29
N LYS A 38 -31.08 4.02 -27.98
CA LYS A 38 -30.57 2.66 -28.21
C LYS A 38 -29.27 2.52 -27.44
N GLU A 39 -29.13 1.43 -26.69
CA GLU A 39 -27.85 1.06 -26.09
C GLU A 39 -26.88 0.64 -27.20
N VAL A 40 -25.71 1.28 -27.26
CA VAL A 40 -24.65 0.92 -28.21
C VAL A 40 -23.77 -0.12 -27.54
N SER A 41 -23.76 -1.34 -28.09
CA SER A 41 -22.83 -2.38 -27.64
C SER A 41 -21.41 -2.06 -28.12
N GLN A 42 -20.43 -2.40 -27.29
CA GLN A 42 -19.01 -2.40 -27.66
C GLN A 42 -18.42 -3.73 -27.22
N ASP A 43 -17.94 -4.52 -28.18
CA ASP A 43 -17.49 -5.88 -27.93
C ASP A 43 -16.46 -6.35 -28.95
N ILE A 44 -15.87 -7.51 -28.66
CA ILE A 44 -15.03 -8.24 -29.61
C ILE A 44 -15.89 -9.29 -30.30
N ASN A 45 -15.89 -9.29 -31.63
CA ASN A 45 -16.60 -10.29 -32.44
C ASN A 45 -15.80 -11.60 -32.59
N ASP A 46 -16.37 -12.61 -33.26
CA ASP A 46 -15.70 -13.91 -33.45
C ASP A 46 -14.49 -13.88 -34.41
N LYS A 47 -14.31 -12.78 -35.15
CA LYS A 47 -13.11 -12.51 -35.96
C LYS A 47 -12.03 -11.78 -35.17
N ASP A 48 -12.24 -11.59 -33.87
CA ASP A 48 -11.35 -10.91 -32.94
C ASP A 48 -11.10 -9.44 -33.31
N GLN A 49 -12.17 -8.78 -33.73
CA GLN A 49 -12.21 -7.36 -34.07
C GLN A 49 -13.14 -6.63 -33.11
N TYR A 50 -12.77 -5.41 -32.74
CA TYR A 50 -13.69 -4.47 -32.10
C TYR A 50 -14.87 -4.23 -33.04
N VAL A 51 -16.06 -4.34 -32.49
CA VAL A 51 -17.29 -3.87 -33.13
C VAL A 51 -18.05 -2.98 -32.17
N TYR A 52 -18.67 -1.95 -32.73
CA TYR A 52 -19.73 -1.22 -32.06
C TYR A 52 -21.03 -1.48 -32.77
N ASP A 53 -22.12 -1.51 -32.01
CA ASP A 53 -23.44 -1.77 -32.57
C ASP A 53 -23.49 -3.11 -33.34
N SER A 54 -22.80 -4.13 -32.83
CA SER A 54 -22.73 -5.53 -33.28
C SER A 54 -21.91 -5.85 -34.55
N ASP A 55 -21.82 -4.96 -35.54
CA ASP A 55 -21.18 -5.31 -36.83
C ASP A 55 -20.19 -4.27 -37.38
N LYS A 56 -20.19 -3.05 -36.83
CA LYS A 56 -19.35 -1.96 -37.34
C LYS A 56 -17.97 -2.04 -36.71
N THR A 57 -16.96 -2.32 -37.51
CA THR A 57 -15.58 -2.24 -37.08
C THR A 57 -15.09 -0.79 -37.03
N ASP A 58 -14.14 -0.53 -36.14
CA ASP A 58 -13.44 0.76 -36.06
C ASP A 58 -11.95 0.51 -35.86
N ALA A 59 -11.18 0.70 -36.94
CA ALA A 59 -9.73 0.51 -36.93
C ALA A 59 -8.97 1.67 -36.27
N THR A 60 -9.67 2.75 -35.90
CA THR A 60 -9.07 3.89 -35.19
C THR A 60 -9.14 3.74 -33.69
N MET A 61 -9.79 2.69 -33.18
CA MET A 61 -9.93 2.52 -31.74
C MET A 61 -8.56 2.36 -31.05
N PRO A 62 -8.31 3.14 -30.00
CA PRO A 62 -7.10 3.03 -29.22
C PRO A 62 -7.06 1.69 -28.49
N SER A 63 -5.89 1.37 -27.94
CA SER A 63 -5.74 0.10 -27.24
C SER A 63 -6.61 0.06 -25.98
N LEU A 64 -7.36 -1.04 -25.80
CA LEU A 64 -8.33 -1.20 -24.71
C LEU A 64 -8.53 -2.69 -24.40
N VAL A 65 -9.01 -2.99 -23.20
CA VAL A 65 -9.47 -4.34 -22.82
C VAL A 65 -10.99 -4.39 -22.80
N LEU A 66 -11.59 -5.29 -23.59
CA LEU A 66 -13.04 -5.43 -23.77
C LEU A 66 -13.48 -6.90 -23.71
N PRO A 67 -14.72 -7.19 -23.29
CA PRO A 67 -15.27 -8.54 -23.35
C PRO A 67 -15.55 -8.99 -24.79
N LYS A 68 -15.36 -10.28 -25.05
CA LYS A 68 -15.88 -10.96 -26.24
C LYS A 68 -17.30 -11.45 -25.98
N SER A 69 -18.28 -11.00 -26.75
CA SER A 69 -19.70 -11.32 -26.49
C SER A 69 -20.00 -12.81 -26.43
N SER A 70 -19.30 -13.63 -27.23
CA SER A 70 -19.53 -15.09 -27.27
C SER A 70 -18.98 -15.85 -26.07
N THR A 71 -18.04 -15.27 -25.29
CA THR A 71 -17.37 -15.97 -24.19
C THR A 71 -17.29 -15.19 -22.88
N SER A 72 -17.58 -13.89 -22.91
CA SER A 72 -17.31 -12.92 -21.83
C SER A 72 -15.83 -12.82 -21.42
N VAL A 73 -14.90 -13.44 -22.16
CA VAL A 73 -13.47 -13.32 -21.88
C VAL A 73 -12.97 -11.97 -22.36
N LEU A 74 -12.18 -11.29 -21.53
CA LEU A 74 -11.56 -10.02 -21.88
C LEU A 74 -10.44 -10.22 -22.91
N GLY A 75 -10.45 -9.41 -23.96
CA GLY A 75 -9.43 -9.34 -25.00
C GLY A 75 -8.79 -7.96 -25.08
N TYR A 76 -7.48 -7.93 -25.34
CA TYR A 76 -6.70 -6.70 -25.53
C TYR A 76 -6.66 -6.36 -27.02
N ILE A 77 -7.30 -5.26 -27.38
CA ILE A 77 -7.33 -4.74 -28.74
C ILE A 77 -6.31 -3.61 -28.91
N ASP A 78 -5.82 -3.45 -30.13
CA ASP A 78 -5.14 -2.25 -30.62
C ASP A 78 -5.59 -2.01 -32.06
N ARG A 79 -5.92 -0.76 -32.39
CA ARG A 79 -6.48 -0.38 -33.71
C ARG A 79 -7.64 -1.28 -34.14
N GLY A 80 -8.51 -1.57 -33.18
CA GLY A 80 -9.70 -2.41 -33.36
C GLY A 80 -9.45 -3.90 -33.58
N ILE A 81 -8.23 -4.42 -33.36
CA ILE A 81 -7.91 -5.85 -33.56
C ILE A 81 -7.27 -6.43 -32.30
N VAL A 82 -7.68 -7.65 -31.91
CA VAL A 82 -7.05 -8.37 -30.79
C VAL A 82 -5.60 -8.69 -31.09
N GLN A 83 -4.71 -8.36 -30.14
CA GLN A 83 -3.28 -8.48 -30.30
C GLN A 83 -2.77 -9.89 -29.94
N LYS A 84 -3.00 -10.86 -30.83
CA LYS A 84 -2.68 -12.29 -30.57
C LYS A 84 -1.20 -12.65 -30.46
N ASN A 85 -0.32 -11.80 -30.98
CA ASN A 85 1.13 -12.03 -30.95
C ASN A 85 1.81 -11.39 -29.73
N THR A 86 1.03 -10.94 -28.73
CA THR A 86 1.61 -10.39 -27.51
C THR A 86 2.03 -11.49 -26.56
N GLY A 87 3.17 -11.29 -25.90
CA GLY A 87 3.55 -12.06 -24.74
C GLY A 87 2.72 -11.72 -23.50
N SER A 88 3.27 -11.99 -22.32
CA SER A 88 2.64 -11.70 -21.03
C SER A 88 2.80 -10.21 -20.69
N LEU A 89 1.67 -9.49 -20.62
CA LEU A 89 1.65 -8.05 -20.38
C LEU A 89 0.50 -7.63 -19.48
N LEU A 90 0.55 -6.38 -19.01
CA LEU A 90 -0.49 -5.73 -18.23
C LEU A 90 -1.26 -4.75 -19.13
N ALA A 91 -2.60 -4.84 -19.17
CA ALA A 91 -3.43 -3.94 -19.95
C ALA A 91 -4.63 -3.40 -19.14
N PRO A 92 -4.97 -2.11 -19.24
CA PRO A 92 -6.03 -1.50 -18.44
C PRO A 92 -7.41 -1.50 -19.11
N ASN A 93 -8.45 -1.44 -18.29
CA ASN A 93 -9.77 -0.89 -18.59
C ASN A 93 -10.30 -0.14 -17.35
N TRP A 94 -11.57 0.28 -17.38
CA TRP A 94 -12.21 0.99 -16.26
C TRP A 94 -12.36 0.13 -14.99
N GLU A 95 -12.29 -1.20 -15.10
CA GLU A 95 -12.29 -2.12 -13.95
C GLU A 95 -10.89 -2.31 -13.37
N GLY A 96 -9.82 -1.88 -14.04
CA GLY A 96 -8.45 -1.97 -13.55
C GLY A 96 -7.50 -2.60 -14.56
N TRP A 97 -6.44 -3.23 -14.06
CA TRP A 97 -5.37 -3.77 -14.89
C TRP A 97 -5.42 -5.29 -14.95
N TRP A 98 -5.24 -5.86 -16.13
CA TRP A 98 -5.42 -7.27 -16.39
C TRP A 98 -4.14 -7.89 -16.96
N HIS A 99 -3.84 -9.11 -16.50
CA HIS A 99 -2.82 -9.94 -17.12
C HIS A 99 -3.33 -10.49 -18.45
N MET A 100 -2.71 -10.07 -19.54
CA MET A 100 -3.01 -10.50 -20.90
C MET A 100 -1.87 -11.34 -21.46
N LYS A 101 -2.19 -12.38 -22.22
CA LYS A 101 -1.22 -13.15 -23.01
C LYS A 101 -1.88 -13.63 -24.29
N GLY A 102 -1.19 -13.48 -25.41
CA GLY A 102 -1.75 -13.78 -26.73
C GLY A 102 -3.06 -13.04 -27.01
N GLY A 103 -3.16 -11.79 -26.54
CA GLY A 103 -4.35 -10.95 -26.70
C GLY A 103 -5.51 -11.23 -25.75
N TRP A 104 -5.42 -12.20 -24.84
CA TRP A 104 -6.55 -12.59 -23.97
C TRP A 104 -6.18 -12.57 -22.49
N LYS A 105 -7.18 -12.25 -21.65
CA LYS A 105 -7.05 -12.31 -20.19
C LYS A 105 -6.64 -13.71 -19.75
N GLN A 106 -5.74 -13.75 -18.78
CA GLN A 106 -5.32 -14.95 -18.10
C GLN A 106 -5.98 -15.05 -16.72
N ASP A 107 -6.29 -16.25 -16.25
CA ASP A 107 -6.86 -16.49 -14.92
C ASP A 107 -5.75 -16.71 -13.87
N THR A 108 -4.81 -15.77 -13.79
CA THR A 108 -3.64 -15.90 -12.91
C THR A 108 -3.91 -15.45 -11.48
N TYR A 109 -3.26 -16.12 -10.54
CA TYR A 109 -3.30 -15.82 -9.10
C TYR A 109 -1.89 -15.75 -8.53
N GLY A 110 -1.68 -14.85 -7.57
CA GLY A 110 -0.40 -14.65 -6.89
C GLY A 110 0.58 -13.80 -7.70
N LEU A 111 1.85 -13.89 -7.33
CA LEU A 111 2.90 -13.02 -7.84
C LEU A 111 3.51 -13.59 -9.13
N ILE A 112 3.27 -12.92 -10.25
CA ILE A 112 3.67 -13.36 -11.59
C ILE A 112 4.66 -12.36 -12.19
N GLN A 113 5.72 -12.87 -12.80
CA GLN A 113 6.62 -12.04 -13.61
C GLN A 113 6.05 -11.92 -15.03
N LEU A 114 5.86 -10.68 -15.49
CA LEU A 114 5.48 -10.40 -16.87
C LEU A 114 6.73 -10.22 -17.74
N ASP A 115 6.55 -10.09 -19.05
CA ASP A 115 7.67 -10.02 -20.01
C ASP A 115 8.50 -8.72 -19.89
N ASP A 116 7.96 -7.69 -19.22
CA ASP A 116 8.71 -6.49 -18.86
C ASP A 116 9.72 -6.73 -17.71
N GLY A 117 9.77 -7.95 -17.16
CA GLY A 117 10.61 -8.36 -16.05
C GLY A 117 10.07 -7.96 -14.67
N GLY A 118 8.96 -7.22 -14.61
CA GLY A 118 8.30 -6.82 -13.37
C GLY A 118 7.51 -7.96 -12.73
N TRP A 119 7.45 -7.98 -11.40
CA TRP A 119 6.62 -8.91 -10.64
C TRP A 119 5.34 -8.22 -10.18
N TYR A 120 4.19 -8.82 -10.45
CA TYR A 120 2.87 -8.23 -10.23
C TYR A 120 1.96 -9.21 -9.50
N GLN A 121 1.20 -8.70 -8.53
CA GLN A 121 0.28 -9.52 -7.74
C GLN A 121 -1.09 -9.58 -8.41
N PHE A 122 -1.56 -10.78 -8.76
CA PHE A 122 -2.84 -10.98 -9.42
C PHE A 122 -3.84 -11.77 -8.56
N SER A 123 -5.12 -11.46 -8.76
CA SER A 123 -6.23 -12.33 -8.37
C SER A 123 -7.19 -12.44 -9.54
N ASN A 124 -7.43 -13.66 -10.01
CA ASN A 124 -8.25 -13.95 -11.20
C ASN A 124 -7.86 -13.10 -12.42
N GLY A 125 -6.56 -12.91 -12.65
CA GLY A 125 -6.04 -12.10 -13.75
C GLY A 125 -6.06 -10.59 -13.53
N ARG A 126 -6.71 -10.09 -12.49
CA ARG A 126 -6.76 -8.65 -12.16
C ARG A 126 -5.63 -8.28 -11.21
N LEU A 127 -4.89 -7.23 -11.54
CA LEU A 127 -3.84 -6.68 -10.68
C LEU A 127 -4.46 -6.27 -9.33
N GLN A 128 -3.84 -6.73 -8.25
CA GLN A 128 -4.18 -6.32 -6.90
C GLN A 128 -3.39 -5.06 -6.58
N VAL A 129 -4.06 -3.92 -6.57
CA VAL A 129 -3.47 -2.65 -6.16
C VAL A 129 -3.79 -2.47 -4.67
N SER A 130 -2.79 -2.66 -3.83
CA SER A 130 -2.86 -2.46 -2.37
C SER A 130 -1.89 -1.35 -1.95
N GLU A 131 -2.16 -0.73 -0.79
CA GLU A 131 -1.16 0.10 -0.12
C GLU A 131 -0.02 -0.81 0.35
N ASN A 132 1.18 -0.56 -0.18
CA ASN A 132 2.48 -1.17 0.20
C ASN A 132 2.40 -2.55 0.88
N GLU A 133 2.62 -3.63 0.14
CA GLU A 133 2.46 -5.01 0.64
C GLU A 133 3.80 -5.78 0.61
N THR A 134 3.94 -6.82 1.45
CA THR A 134 5.05 -7.77 1.37
C THR A 134 4.54 -9.15 0.97
N ALA A 135 4.76 -9.55 -0.28
CA ALA A 135 4.20 -10.77 -0.86
C ALA A 135 5.23 -11.88 -1.06
N LYS A 136 4.83 -13.14 -0.85
CA LYS A 136 5.72 -14.29 -0.99
C LYS A 136 5.89 -14.70 -2.45
N ASN A 137 7.14 -14.83 -2.86
CA ASN A 137 7.57 -15.40 -4.13
C ASN A 137 8.35 -16.70 -3.88
N SER A 138 8.09 -17.73 -4.68
CA SER A 138 8.71 -19.05 -4.52
C SER A 138 10.20 -19.08 -4.86
N SER A 139 10.68 -18.22 -5.76
CA SER A 139 12.08 -18.18 -6.21
C SER A 139 12.92 -17.07 -5.59
N LYS A 140 12.29 -15.95 -5.21
CA LYS A 140 12.96 -14.76 -4.65
C LYS A 140 12.77 -14.55 -3.15
N GLY A 141 11.93 -15.35 -2.49
CA GLY A 141 11.53 -15.07 -1.11
C GLY A 141 10.45 -14.01 -1.04
N TRP A 142 10.47 -13.11 -0.07
CA TRP A 142 9.42 -12.10 0.08
C TRP A 142 9.81 -10.79 -0.63
N LEU A 143 8.87 -10.23 -1.40
CA LEU A 143 9.04 -9.02 -2.19
C LEU A 143 8.15 -7.89 -1.65
N PHE A 144 8.73 -6.70 -1.53
CA PHE A 144 7.99 -5.47 -1.28
C PHE A 144 7.30 -5.01 -2.57
N LEU A 145 6.00 -4.78 -2.48
CA LEU A 145 5.15 -4.32 -3.57
C LEU A 145 4.70 -2.88 -3.29
N ARG A 146 4.72 -2.04 -4.33
CA ARG A 146 4.04 -0.75 -4.37
C ARG A 146 3.05 -0.79 -5.53
N ASP A 147 1.79 -0.45 -5.25
CA ASP A 147 0.70 -0.46 -6.24
C ASP A 147 0.55 -1.81 -6.98
N GLY A 148 0.73 -2.92 -6.25
CA GLY A 148 0.64 -4.27 -6.81
C GLY A 148 1.86 -4.75 -7.61
N LYS A 149 2.90 -3.93 -7.76
CA LYS A 149 4.15 -4.26 -8.47
C LYS A 149 5.34 -4.30 -7.51
N ALA A 150 6.25 -5.24 -7.68
CA ALA A 150 7.48 -5.27 -6.89
C ALA A 150 8.34 -4.02 -7.11
N ASP A 151 8.63 -3.28 -6.04
CA ASP A 151 9.54 -2.14 -6.07
C ASP A 151 10.95 -2.60 -5.68
N LEU A 152 11.71 -3.01 -6.69
CA LEU A 152 13.09 -3.47 -6.53
C LEU A 152 14.09 -2.34 -6.23
N SER A 153 13.65 -1.08 -6.17
CA SER A 153 14.49 0.05 -5.76
C SER A 153 14.39 0.34 -4.26
N TYR A 154 13.38 -0.21 -3.58
CA TYR A 154 13.13 0.04 -2.17
C TYR A 154 14.13 -0.70 -1.28
N SER A 155 14.71 -0.01 -0.30
CA SER A 155 15.45 -0.65 0.80
C SER A 155 15.02 -0.02 2.11
N GLY A 156 14.51 -0.83 3.03
CA GLY A 156 13.88 -0.32 4.25
C GLY A 156 13.05 -1.38 4.97
N LEU A 157 12.32 -0.91 5.98
CA LEU A 157 11.42 -1.76 6.76
C LEU A 157 10.18 -2.12 5.94
N VAL A 158 9.77 -3.37 6.05
CA VAL A 158 8.54 -3.93 5.47
C VAL A 158 7.85 -4.81 6.51
N ALA A 159 6.54 -4.96 6.39
CA ALA A 159 5.76 -5.77 7.31
C ALA A 159 4.79 -6.69 6.57
N ASN A 160 4.48 -7.82 7.19
CA ASN A 160 3.35 -8.69 6.85
C ASN A 160 2.85 -9.39 8.13
N GLU A 161 1.93 -10.35 7.97
CA GLU A 161 1.36 -11.11 9.09
C GLU A 161 2.40 -11.89 9.92
N ASN A 162 3.59 -12.13 9.37
CA ASN A 162 4.67 -12.88 10.03
C ASN A 162 5.66 -11.97 10.78
N GLY A 163 5.50 -10.65 10.70
CA GLY A 163 6.30 -9.68 11.45
C GLY A 163 6.87 -8.54 10.61
N ILE A 164 7.96 -7.96 11.11
CA ILE A 164 8.65 -6.81 10.52
C ILE A 164 10.05 -7.25 10.07
N PHE A 165 10.39 -6.89 8.85
CA PHE A 165 11.59 -7.33 8.16
C PHE A 165 12.32 -6.16 7.53
N TRP A 166 13.60 -6.37 7.23
CA TRP A 166 14.36 -5.50 6.35
C TRP A 166 14.35 -6.05 4.92
N ALA A 167 14.04 -5.18 3.96
CA ALA A 167 14.19 -5.47 2.55
C ALA A 167 15.39 -4.71 1.97
N ASP A 168 16.21 -5.40 1.17
CA ASP A 168 17.23 -4.80 0.30
C ASP A 168 16.80 -4.98 -1.16
N ASN A 169 16.77 -3.88 -1.92
CA ASN A 169 16.33 -3.87 -3.32
C ASN A 169 14.98 -4.59 -3.53
N GLY A 170 14.03 -4.31 -2.66
CA GLY A 170 12.68 -4.86 -2.66
C GLY A 170 12.57 -6.30 -2.16
N VAL A 171 13.66 -6.96 -1.76
CA VAL A 171 13.66 -8.36 -1.31
C VAL A 171 13.97 -8.45 0.17
N VAL A 172 13.14 -9.14 0.95
CA VAL A 172 13.43 -9.42 2.36
C VAL A 172 14.74 -10.20 2.47
N THR A 173 15.67 -9.66 3.24
CA THR A 173 17.01 -10.23 3.44
C THR A 173 17.16 -10.77 4.86
N THR A 174 18.09 -11.68 5.07
CA THR A 174 18.48 -12.20 6.39
C THR A 174 19.85 -11.72 6.86
N THR A 175 20.51 -10.88 6.07
CA THR A 175 21.90 -10.44 6.34
C THR A 175 21.98 -9.17 7.18
N LYS A 176 20.92 -8.37 7.22
CA LYS A 176 20.87 -7.10 7.95
C LYS A 176 20.92 -7.35 9.47
N THR A 177 21.96 -6.84 10.14
CA THR A 177 22.03 -6.84 11.62
C THR A 177 22.56 -5.49 12.10
N GLU A 178 21.67 -4.54 12.33
CA GLU A 178 22.02 -3.18 12.78
C GLU A 178 20.79 -2.44 13.33
N VAL A 179 21.04 -1.28 13.92
CA VAL A 179 20.01 -0.32 14.32
C VAL A 179 19.55 0.50 13.12
N VAL A 180 18.26 0.49 12.82
CA VAL A 180 17.68 1.22 11.69
C VAL A 180 16.63 2.21 12.18
N LYS A 181 16.40 3.27 11.40
CA LYS A 181 15.30 4.19 11.67
C LYS A 181 13.97 3.49 11.43
N ASP A 182 13.01 3.70 12.31
CA ASP A 182 11.64 3.29 12.09
C ASP A 182 10.99 4.18 11.01
N THR A 183 10.57 3.55 9.92
CA THR A 183 9.91 4.18 8.78
C THR A 183 8.47 3.71 8.60
N ILE A 184 7.99 2.83 9.48
CA ILE A 184 6.67 2.21 9.38
C ILE A 184 5.81 2.45 10.62
N GLY A 185 6.32 3.21 11.61
CA GLY A 185 5.54 3.78 12.70
C GLY A 185 5.29 2.81 13.86
N ILE A 186 6.23 1.92 14.14
CA ILE A 186 6.21 1.01 15.29
C ILE A 186 6.44 1.77 16.60
N THR A 187 7.33 2.75 16.56
CA THR A 187 7.80 3.52 17.70
C THR A 187 7.11 4.89 17.75
N PRO A 188 6.91 5.46 18.96
CA PRO A 188 6.57 6.88 19.08
C PRO A 188 7.64 7.74 18.40
N ASP A 189 7.21 8.79 17.70
CA ASP A 189 8.06 9.84 17.12
C ASP A 189 9.14 9.37 16.11
N ALA A 190 8.94 8.24 15.42
CA ALA A 190 9.88 7.71 14.43
C ALA A 190 11.29 7.47 15.00
N GLY A 191 11.33 6.78 16.14
CA GLY A 191 12.52 6.28 16.81
C GLY A 191 13.30 5.24 15.99
N TRP A 192 14.23 4.55 16.64
CA TRP A 192 15.11 3.58 15.97
C TRP A 192 14.90 2.19 16.55
N ILE A 193 14.90 1.17 15.69
CA ILE A 193 14.68 -0.23 16.07
C ILE A 193 15.90 -1.08 15.71
N TYR A 194 16.07 -2.19 16.41
CA TYR A 194 17.11 -3.16 16.13
C TYR A 194 16.60 -4.27 15.22
N VAL A 195 17.24 -4.40 14.06
CA VAL A 195 17.04 -5.51 13.14
C VAL A 195 18.18 -6.49 13.34
N ARG A 196 17.85 -7.77 13.56
CA ARG A 196 18.81 -8.87 13.70
C ARG A 196 18.51 -9.93 12.66
N LYS A 197 19.50 -10.28 11.85
CA LYS A 197 19.37 -11.23 10.74
C LYS A 197 18.13 -10.97 9.88
N GLY A 198 17.89 -9.70 9.57
CA GLY A 198 16.79 -9.26 8.73
C GLY A 198 15.43 -9.08 9.40
N VAL A 199 15.30 -9.43 10.68
CA VAL A 199 14.03 -9.39 11.41
C VAL A 199 14.11 -8.37 12.53
N PHE A 200 13.03 -7.62 12.78
CA PHE A 200 12.92 -6.83 14.00
C PHE A 200 12.98 -7.73 15.24
N ASP A 201 13.98 -7.53 16.11
CA ASP A 201 14.19 -8.34 17.31
C ASP A 201 13.64 -7.61 18.55
N ALA A 202 12.32 -7.76 18.78
CA ALA A 202 11.62 -7.17 19.93
C ALA A 202 12.11 -7.70 21.29
N SER A 203 12.91 -8.78 21.33
CA SER A 203 13.46 -9.33 22.56
C SER A 203 14.82 -8.74 22.94
N ALA A 204 15.41 -7.94 22.05
CA ALA A 204 16.77 -7.46 22.20
C ALA A 204 16.89 -6.46 23.36
N ASN A 205 17.79 -6.78 24.29
CA ASN A 205 18.19 -5.95 25.43
C ASN A 205 19.72 -5.88 25.50
N ILE A 206 20.33 -5.23 24.51
CA ILE A 206 21.78 -5.26 24.22
C ILE A 206 22.29 -3.90 23.74
N VAL A 207 23.60 -3.76 23.64
CA VAL A 207 24.24 -2.66 22.88
C VAL A 207 24.39 -3.07 21.41
N ALA A 208 23.75 -2.36 20.49
CA ALA A 208 23.83 -2.61 19.05
C ALA A 208 24.22 -1.35 18.27
N ASN A 209 24.78 -1.51 17.08
CA ASN A 209 25.31 -0.38 16.31
C ASN A 209 24.57 -0.09 15.01
N ASN A 210 24.82 1.11 14.52
CA ASN A 210 24.67 1.50 13.13
C ASN A 210 25.83 2.44 12.76
N LYS A 211 25.77 3.08 11.58
CA LYS A 211 26.80 4.03 11.14
C LYS A 211 27.02 5.23 12.08
N ASN A 212 26.06 5.55 12.96
CA ASN A 212 26.12 6.72 13.84
C ASN A 212 26.68 6.40 15.24
N GLY A 213 26.93 5.12 15.55
CA GLY A 213 27.49 4.68 16.82
C GLY A 213 26.81 3.43 17.37
N TRP A 214 27.01 3.20 18.67
CA TRP A 214 26.49 2.07 19.42
C TRP A 214 25.46 2.57 20.43
N TRP A 215 24.31 1.90 20.50
CA TRP A 215 23.12 2.38 21.17
C TRP A 215 22.59 1.31 22.12
N MET A 216 21.99 1.76 23.23
CA MET A 216 21.23 0.87 24.09
C MET A 216 19.94 0.47 23.37
N ILE A 217 19.70 -0.83 23.24
CA ILE A 217 18.44 -1.39 22.77
C ILE A 217 17.70 -1.96 23.97
N ARG A 218 16.46 -1.54 24.19
CA ARG A 218 15.51 -2.16 25.14
C ARG A 218 14.25 -2.56 24.40
N ASP A 219 13.87 -3.82 24.54
CA ASP A 219 12.71 -4.42 23.86
C ASP A 219 12.72 -4.16 22.33
N GLY A 220 13.91 -4.27 21.73
CA GLY A 220 14.13 -4.05 20.30
C GLY A 220 14.18 -2.58 19.86
N VAL A 221 13.97 -1.61 20.74
CA VAL A 221 13.94 -0.17 20.42
C VAL A 221 15.13 0.54 21.06
N VAL A 222 15.67 1.57 20.40
CA VAL A 222 16.71 2.41 21.00
C VAL A 222 16.15 3.18 22.20
N ASP A 223 16.81 3.06 23.34
CA ASP A 223 16.54 3.87 24.52
C ASP A 223 17.51 5.05 24.61
N PHE A 224 17.08 6.21 24.10
CA PHE A 224 17.85 7.45 24.12
C PHE A 224 18.06 8.05 25.52
N ASN A 225 17.39 7.56 26.55
CA ASN A 225 17.54 8.05 27.91
C ASN A 225 18.45 7.17 28.77
N TYR A 226 18.96 6.05 28.22
CA TYR A 226 19.77 5.12 28.99
C TYR A 226 21.15 5.71 29.34
N THR A 227 21.46 5.76 30.64
CA THR A 227 22.81 6.05 31.13
C THR A 227 23.21 4.98 32.13
N GLY A 228 24.32 4.28 31.87
CA GLY A 228 24.72 3.13 32.67
C GLY A 228 25.60 2.14 31.91
N LEU A 229 25.74 0.93 32.47
CA LEU A 229 26.52 -0.16 31.88
C LEU A 229 25.61 -1.18 31.19
N ALA A 230 25.83 -1.40 29.90
CA ALA A 230 25.16 -2.46 29.15
C ALA A 230 26.17 -3.25 28.31
N LYS A 231 25.78 -4.45 27.89
CA LYS A 231 26.68 -5.39 27.20
C LYS A 231 26.26 -5.73 25.78
N ASN A 232 27.25 -6.17 25.02
CA ASN A 232 27.10 -6.94 23.79
C ASN A 232 28.17 -8.05 23.76
N ASP A 233 28.31 -8.73 22.62
CA ASP A 233 29.26 -9.83 22.46
C ASP A 233 30.74 -9.38 22.60
N ALA A 234 31.03 -8.08 22.46
CA ALA A 234 32.37 -7.52 22.64
C ALA A 234 32.68 -7.12 24.09
N GLY A 235 31.70 -7.15 25.00
CA GLY A 235 31.87 -6.83 26.42
C GLY A 235 30.88 -5.81 26.94
N TRP A 236 31.22 -5.20 28.07
CA TRP A 236 30.42 -4.19 28.75
C TRP A 236 30.90 -2.78 28.41
N TRP A 237 29.96 -1.88 28.18
CA TRP A 237 30.18 -0.53 27.73
C TRP A 237 29.45 0.46 28.64
N TYR A 238 30.03 1.63 28.82
CA TYR A 238 29.36 2.77 29.42
C TYR A 238 28.59 3.56 28.35
N LEU A 239 27.31 3.78 28.62
CA LEU A 239 26.41 4.55 27.78
C LEU A 239 25.98 5.80 28.52
N GLN A 240 25.84 6.88 27.75
CA GLN A 240 25.32 8.17 28.18
C GLN A 240 24.33 8.63 27.10
N ASP A 241 23.13 9.03 27.51
CA ASP A 241 22.05 9.45 26.61
C ASP A 241 21.78 8.42 25.49
N GLY A 242 21.72 7.15 25.89
CA GLY A 242 21.45 6.01 25.03
C GLY A 242 22.61 5.56 24.14
N LYS A 243 23.75 6.27 24.14
CA LYS A 243 24.87 6.01 23.24
C LYS A 243 26.14 5.64 23.99
N VAL A 244 26.93 4.72 23.45
CA VAL A 244 28.26 4.39 24.02
C VAL A 244 29.16 5.62 24.00
N ASN A 245 29.71 5.97 25.16
CA ASN A 245 30.68 7.04 25.31
C ASN A 245 32.11 6.45 25.37
N PHE A 246 32.75 6.33 24.21
CA PHE A 246 34.12 5.80 24.07
C PHE A 246 35.20 6.68 24.73
N ASN A 247 34.88 7.90 25.15
CA ASN A 247 35.82 8.79 25.83
C ASN A 247 35.69 8.70 27.35
N TYR A 248 34.73 7.94 27.86
CA TYR A 248 34.51 7.83 29.30
C TYR A 248 35.61 7.01 29.98
N ASN A 249 36.19 7.59 31.04
CA ASN A 249 37.08 6.92 31.96
C ASN A 249 36.57 7.22 33.37
N GLY A 250 36.33 6.18 34.18
CA GLY A 250 35.70 6.37 35.49
C GLY A 250 35.36 5.07 36.19
N ALA A 251 34.78 5.22 37.37
CA ALA A 251 34.12 4.14 38.10
C ALA A 251 32.60 4.23 37.84
N VAL A 252 31.95 3.13 37.45
CA VAL A 252 30.51 3.13 37.18
C VAL A 252 29.83 2.02 37.97
N GLN A 253 28.76 2.36 38.67
CA GLN A 253 27.98 1.41 39.45
C GLN A 253 26.91 0.73 38.59
N ASN A 254 26.73 -0.57 38.79
CA ASN A 254 25.53 -1.33 38.41
C ASN A 254 25.11 -2.25 39.57
N GLU A 255 24.17 -3.16 39.33
CA GLU A 255 23.64 -4.09 40.33
C GLU A 255 24.69 -5.08 40.86
N ASN A 256 25.79 -5.27 40.13
CA ASN A 256 26.86 -6.21 40.46
C ASN A 256 28.09 -5.53 41.09
N GLY A 257 28.04 -4.22 41.34
CA GLY A 257 29.11 -3.46 41.99
C GLY A 257 29.57 -2.24 41.20
N ILE A 258 30.76 -1.72 41.56
CA ILE A 258 31.38 -0.57 40.92
C ILE A 258 32.52 -1.05 40.03
N TRP A 259 32.46 -0.73 38.75
CA TRP A 259 33.36 -1.24 37.73
C TRP A 259 34.29 -0.16 37.21
N TYR A 260 35.55 -0.53 36.97
CA TYR A 260 36.52 0.32 36.31
C TYR A 260 36.25 0.35 34.79
N VAL A 261 36.01 1.55 34.26
CA VAL A 261 35.76 1.81 32.85
C VAL A 261 36.89 2.65 32.28
N GLN A 262 37.43 2.22 31.15
CA GLN A 262 38.44 2.95 30.40
C GLN A 262 38.12 2.89 28.91
N GLY A 263 38.13 4.05 28.25
CA GLY A 263 37.76 4.16 26.83
C GLY A 263 36.32 3.70 26.57
N GLY A 264 35.41 3.96 27.51
CA GLY A 264 34.01 3.53 27.46
C GLY A 264 33.78 2.04 27.70
N ASN A 265 34.81 1.22 27.88
CA ASN A 265 34.71 -0.23 28.07
C ASN A 265 35.10 -0.64 29.49
N VAL A 266 34.36 -1.58 30.08
CA VAL A 266 34.72 -2.17 31.39
C VAL A 266 35.97 -3.02 31.24
N LYS A 267 36.97 -2.80 32.11
CA LYS A 267 38.23 -3.58 32.11
C LYS A 267 38.24 -4.61 33.24
N PHE A 268 37.83 -5.83 32.92
CA PHE A 268 37.78 -6.96 33.86
C PHE A 268 39.15 -7.46 34.33
N ASP A 269 40.24 -7.00 33.71
CA ASP A 269 41.61 -7.33 34.03
C ASP A 269 42.33 -6.24 34.85
N TYR A 270 41.65 -5.11 35.11
CA TYR A 270 42.25 -4.00 35.86
C TYR A 270 42.38 -4.36 37.34
N ASN A 271 43.60 -4.21 37.86
CA ASN A 271 43.93 -4.39 39.27
C ASN A 271 44.73 -3.17 39.75
N GLY A 272 44.20 -2.40 40.71
CA GLY A 272 44.87 -1.20 41.20
C GLY A 272 43.94 -0.14 41.78
N HIS A 273 44.53 0.96 42.26
CA HIS A 273 43.80 2.10 42.81
C HIS A 273 43.43 3.11 41.73
N ALA A 274 42.14 3.44 41.62
CA ALA A 274 41.63 4.51 40.76
C ALA A 274 40.31 5.06 41.32
N TYR A 275 40.01 6.34 41.06
CA TYR A 275 38.71 6.96 41.40
C TYR A 275 38.23 6.75 42.85
N GLY A 276 39.16 6.59 43.80
CA GLY A 276 38.84 6.35 45.22
C GLY A 276 38.58 4.89 45.61
N TYR A 277 38.70 3.94 44.69
CA TYR A 277 38.48 2.50 44.93
C TYR A 277 39.77 1.71 44.69
N TYR A 278 39.88 0.54 45.33
CA TYR A 278 40.79 -0.52 44.92
C TYR A 278 40.01 -1.52 44.06
N PHE A 279 40.41 -1.66 42.80
CA PHE A 279 39.81 -2.61 41.88
C PHE A 279 40.60 -3.90 41.86
N SER A 280 39.88 -5.03 41.90
CA SER A 280 40.41 -6.38 41.68
C SER A 280 39.53 -7.06 40.64
N GLY A 281 40.13 -7.52 39.53
CA GLY A 281 39.37 -8.04 38.39
C GLY A 281 38.37 -7.02 37.81
N GLY A 282 38.73 -5.74 37.82
CA GLY A 282 37.89 -4.64 37.35
C GLY A 282 36.75 -4.21 38.27
N CYS A 283 36.46 -4.94 39.36
CA CYS A 283 35.41 -4.61 40.32
C CYS A 283 36.00 -4.03 41.61
N ALA A 284 35.40 -2.95 42.12
CA ALA A 284 35.79 -2.35 43.39
C ALA A 284 35.56 -3.32 44.56
N GLN A 285 36.50 -3.34 45.50
CA GLN A 285 36.47 -4.13 46.73
C GLN A 285 36.04 -3.30 47.94
#